data_AF-A0A117SYY1-F1
#
_entry.id   AF-A0A117SYY1-F1
#
_cell.length_a   1.000
_cell.length_b   1.000
_cell.length_c   1.000
_cell.angle_alpha   90.00
_cell.angle_beta   90.00
_cell.angle_gamma   90.00
#
_symmetry.space_group_name_H-M   'P 1'
#
loop_
_entity.id
_entity.type
_entity.pdbx_description
1 polymer ?
#
loop_
_entity_poly.entity_id
_entity_poly.type
_entity_poly.pdbx_seq_one_letter_code
_entity_poly.pdbx_strand_id
1 'polypeptide(L)'
;MASSAEIRGIYALHFTHFASSAEIRGIYALHSAHLASTAEIKGIFALHSAHFASSAEIKGIYALHSAHFASAAEIRGIYALHFSHIASAAEIKGIYALHFTHLAYRGCVNPAL
;
A
#
# COMPACT_ATOMS: atom_id res chain seq x y z
N MET A 1 18.13 12.18 7.16
CA MET A 1 16.89 12.81 7.67
C MET A 1 15.80 11.76 7.60
N ALA A 2 15.21 11.40 8.73
CA ALA A 2 14.03 10.54 8.78
C ALA A 2 12.80 11.44 8.63
N SER A 3 12.08 11.32 7.52
CA SER A 3 10.84 12.05 7.23
C SER A 3 9.67 11.22 7.72
N SER A 4 9.11 11.62 8.86
CA SER A 4 7.80 11.16 9.32
C SER A 4 6.74 12.14 8.81
N ALA A 5 5.68 11.63 8.19
CA ALA A 5 4.56 12.44 7.73
C ALA A 5 3.24 11.90 8.29
N GLU A 6 2.41 12.80 8.83
CA GLU A 6 1.02 12.52 9.15
C GLU A 6 0.14 13.49 8.36
N ILE A 7 -0.68 12.98 7.45
CA ILE A 7 -1.53 13.80 6.57
C ILE A 7 -2.98 13.36 6.68
N ARG A 8 -3.87 14.33 6.93
CA ARG A 8 -5.30 14.11 7.03
C ARG A 8 -6.08 15.10 6.16
N GLY A 9 -7.12 14.66 5.47
CA GLY A 9 -7.99 15.56 4.70
C GLY A 9 -8.86 14.82 3.69
N ILE A 10 -9.70 15.56 2.94
CA ILE A 10 -10.45 14.97 1.81
C ILE A 10 -9.48 14.43 0.76
N TYR A 11 -8.45 15.22 0.44
CA TYR A 11 -7.34 14.87 -0.42
C TYR A 11 -6.05 14.86 0.41
N ALA A 12 -5.64 13.68 0.86
CA ALA A 12 -4.42 13.48 1.63
C ALA A 12 -3.34 12.90 0.72
N LEU A 13 -2.47 13.76 0.19
CA LEU A 13 -1.48 13.40 -0.81
C LEU A 13 -0.06 13.61 -0.26
N HIS A 14 0.79 12.60 -0.38
CA HIS A 14 2.19 12.69 0.03
C HIS A 14 3.10 12.12 -1.06
N PHE A 15 4.04 12.95 -1.52
CA PHE A 15 5.05 12.59 -2.50
C PHE A 15 6.42 12.87 -1.92
N THR A 16 7.28 11.85 -1.86
CA THR A 16 8.62 12.02 -1.30
C THR A 16 9.63 11.08 -1.95
N HIS A 17 10.91 11.41 -1.90
CA HIS A 17 11.95 10.45 -2.29
C HIS A 17 12.13 9.37 -1.21
N PHE A 18 12.07 9.75 0.06
CA PHE A 18 12.25 8.85 1.20
C PHE A 18 11.18 9.13 2.25
N ALA A 19 10.56 8.07 2.77
CA ALA A 19 9.68 8.10 3.92
C ALA A 19 10.13 7.05 4.92
N SER A 20 10.57 7.47 6.11
CA SER A 20 10.78 6.54 7.21
C SER A 20 9.44 6.04 7.77
N SER A 21 8.46 6.94 7.86
CA SER A 21 7.10 6.63 8.27
C SER A 21 6.13 7.58 7.59
N ALA A 22 5.03 7.07 7.06
CA ALA A 22 3.96 7.88 6.50
C ALA A 22 2.61 7.34 6.97
N GLU A 23 1.82 8.18 7.64
CA GLU A 23 0.42 7.92 7.97
C GLU A 23 -0.47 8.88 7.18
N ILE A 24 -1.29 8.35 6.28
CA ILE A 24 -2.12 9.15 5.38
C ILE A 24 -3.57 8.71 5.51
N ARG A 25 -4.44 9.65 5.89
CA ARG A 25 -5.87 9.39 6.07
C ARG A 25 -6.73 10.37 5.29
N GLY A 26 -7.60 9.88 4.43
CA GLY A 26 -8.51 10.76 3.69
C GLY A 26 -9.55 10.03 2.87
N ILE A 27 -10.44 10.77 2.19
CA ILE A 27 -11.33 10.14 1.20
C ILE A 27 -10.48 9.62 0.04
N TYR A 28 -9.57 10.48 -0.44
CA TYR A 28 -8.52 10.16 -1.39
C TYR A 28 -7.18 10.23 -0.66
N ALA A 29 -6.63 9.07 -0.30
CA ALA A 29 -5.36 8.94 0.39
C ALA A 29 -4.32 8.35 -0.57
N LEU A 30 -3.30 9.13 -0.90
CA LEU A 30 -2.26 8.74 -1.85
C LEU A 30 -0.88 8.95 -1.23
N HIS A 31 -0.09 7.87 -1.23
CA HIS A 31 1.34 7.92 -0.95
C HIS A 31 2.12 7.49 -2.20
N SER A 32 3.08 8.31 -2.60
CA SER A 32 4.08 7.92 -3.58
C SER A 32 5.48 8.18 -3.05
N ALA A 33 6.33 7.15 -3.05
CA ALA A 33 7.70 7.27 -2.58
C ALA A 33 8.70 6.48 -3.44
N HIS A 34 9.95 6.91 -3.50
CA HIS A 34 10.99 6.03 -4.03
C HIS A 34 11.32 4.94 -2.99
N LEU A 35 11.62 5.31 -1.75
CA LEU A 35 11.77 4.40 -0.61
C LEU A 35 10.74 4.70 0.48
N ALA A 36 9.99 3.67 0.88
CA ALA A 36 9.08 3.71 2.02
C ALA A 36 9.44 2.59 3.01
N SER A 37 9.87 2.96 4.21
CA SER A 37 10.11 1.97 5.27
C SER A 37 8.81 1.51 5.92
N THR A 38 7.92 2.44 6.25
CA THR A 38 6.59 2.11 6.77
C THR A 38 5.57 3.10 6.22
N ALA A 39 4.49 2.58 5.65
CA ALA A 39 3.38 3.37 5.15
C ALA A 39 2.05 2.79 5.63
N GLU A 40 1.23 3.63 6.27
CA GLU A 40 -0.14 3.33 6.64
C GLU A 40 -1.07 4.29 5.87
N ILE A 41 -1.94 3.73 5.03
CA ILE A 41 -2.81 4.53 4.16
C ILE A 41 -4.26 4.08 4.36
N LYS A 42 -5.11 5.02 4.76
CA LYS A 42 -6.52 4.76 5.06
C LYS A 42 -7.42 5.71 4.28
N GLY A 43 -8.37 5.18 3.51
CA GLY A 43 -9.32 6.02 2.81
C GLY A 43 -10.41 5.29 2.05
N ILE A 44 -11.30 6.00 1.36
CA ILE A 44 -12.21 5.33 0.41
C ILE A 44 -11.39 4.83 -0.78
N PHE A 45 -10.52 5.71 -1.30
CA PHE A 45 -9.48 5.40 -2.27
C PHE A 45 -8.13 5.50 -1.56
N ALA A 46 -7.52 4.36 -1.27
CA ALA A 46 -6.23 4.26 -0.60
C ALA A 46 -5.19 3.70 -1.59
N LEU A 47 -4.24 4.54 -2.00
CA LEU A 47 -3.24 4.23 -3.01
C LEU A 47 -1.83 4.35 -2.45
N HIS A 48 -1.05 3.28 -2.55
CA HIS A 48 0.38 3.31 -2.30
C HIS A 48 1.14 2.95 -3.58
N SER A 49 2.07 3.80 -3.98
CA SER A 49 3.03 3.50 -5.03
C SER A 49 4.45 3.68 -4.51
N ALA A 50 5.30 2.66 -4.63
CA ALA A 50 6.69 2.77 -4.23
C ALA A 50 7.67 2.09 -5.18
N HIS A 51 8.91 2.57 -5.29
CA HIS A 51 9.96 1.73 -5.89
C HIS A 51 10.34 0.60 -4.92
N PHE A 52 10.56 0.94 -3.65
CA PHE A 52 10.82 -0.02 -2.59
C PHE A 52 9.92 0.25 -1.38
N ALA A 53 9.15 -0.75 -0.97
CA ALA A 53 8.31 -0.72 0.22
C ALA A 53 8.72 -1.83 1.20
N SER A 54 9.21 -1.46 2.39
CA SER A 54 9.52 -2.47 3.42
C SER A 54 8.24 -2.99 4.09
N SER A 55 7.33 -2.09 4.48
CA SER A 55 6.05 -2.45 5.09
C SER A 55 4.98 -1.46 4.67
N ALA A 56 3.87 -1.96 4.14
CA ALA A 56 2.73 -1.16 3.74
C ALA A 56 1.43 -1.76 4.27
N GLU A 57 0.64 -0.96 4.98
CA GLU A 57 -0.74 -1.26 5.34
C GLU A 57 -1.67 -0.32 4.57
N ILE A 58 -2.58 -0.88 3.78
CA ILE A 58 -3.51 -0.11 2.95
C ILE A 58 -4.92 -0.58 3.23
N LYS A 59 -5.77 0.34 3.70
CA LYS A 59 -7.17 0.05 4.04
C LYS A 59 -8.10 1.02 3.33
N GLY A 60 -9.03 0.48 2.54
CA GLY A 60 -10.05 1.31 1.90
C GLY A 60 -11.11 0.54 1.14
N ILE A 61 -12.09 1.22 0.55
CA ILE A 61 -13.04 0.55 -0.36
C ILE A 61 -12.29 0.08 -1.60
N TYR A 62 -11.48 0.97 -2.16
CA TYR A 62 -10.51 0.73 -3.21
C TYR A 62 -9.11 0.85 -2.61
N ALA A 63 -8.49 -0.28 -2.30
CA ALA A 63 -7.16 -0.36 -1.72
C ALA A 63 -6.20 -0.92 -2.76
N LEU A 64 -5.19 -0.13 -3.16
CA LEU A 64 -4.23 -0.52 -4.19
C LEU A 64 -2.80 -0.27 -3.74
N HIS A 65 -1.98 -1.31 -3.86
CA HIS A 65 -0.54 -1.26 -3.70
C HIS A 65 0.14 -1.52 -5.04
N SER A 66 1.08 -0.66 -5.42
CA SER A 66 1.98 -0.88 -6.53
C SER A 66 3.41 -0.70 -6.05
N ALA A 67 4.26 -1.70 -6.24
CA ALA A 67 5.68 -1.55 -5.94
C ALA A 67 6.60 -2.32 -6.88
N HIS A 68 7.79 -1.79 -7.16
CA HIS A 68 8.80 -2.62 -7.82
C HIS A 68 9.27 -3.73 -6.87
N PHE A 69 9.57 -3.40 -5.62
CA PHE A 69 9.87 -4.38 -4.58
C PHE A 69 9.03 -4.12 -3.32
N ALA A 70 8.37 -5.16 -2.83
CA ALA A 70 7.59 -5.15 -1.60
C ALA A 70 8.06 -6.25 -0.64
N SER A 71 8.57 -5.88 0.54
CA SER A 71 8.89 -6.87 1.57
C SER A 71 7.63 -7.41 2.24
N ALA A 72 6.78 -6.52 2.76
CA ALA A 72 5.52 -6.87 3.39
C ALA A 72 4.41 -5.90 2.97
N ALA A 73 3.28 -6.43 2.53
CA ALA A 73 2.10 -5.65 2.21
C ALA A 73 0.83 -6.29 2.80
N GLU A 74 0.05 -5.50 3.53
CA GLU A 74 -1.28 -5.86 4.00
C GLU A 74 -2.31 -4.93 3.34
N ILE A 75 -3.23 -5.50 2.56
CA ILE A 75 -4.17 -4.73 1.74
C ILE A 75 -5.57 -5.21 2.05
N ARG A 76 -6.42 -4.29 2.51
CA ARG A 76 -7.81 -4.59 2.84
C ARG A 76 -8.76 -3.64 2.15
N GLY A 77 -9.73 -4.20 1.44
CA GLY A 77 -10.80 -3.43 0.86
C GLY A 77 -11.87 -4.25 0.17
N ILE A 78 -12.92 -3.60 -0.34
CA ILE A 78 -13.88 -4.30 -1.22
C ILE A 78 -13.15 -4.69 -2.50
N TYR A 79 -12.41 -3.75 -3.08
CA TYR A 79 -11.47 -3.94 -4.16
C TYR A 79 -10.05 -3.81 -3.61
N ALA A 80 -9.37 -4.95 -3.47
CA ALA A 80 -8.04 -5.04 -2.87
C ALA A 80 -7.04 -5.53 -3.92
N LEU A 81 -6.19 -4.63 -4.40
CA LEU A 81 -5.31 -4.87 -5.54
C LEU A 81 -3.84 -4.75 -5.12
N HIS A 82 -3.04 -5.75 -5.47
CA HIS A 82 -1.61 -5.75 -5.27
C HIS A 82 -0.89 -5.99 -6.59
N PHE A 83 -0.04 -5.06 -6.98
CA PHE A 83 0.83 -5.16 -8.13
C PHE A 83 2.28 -5.05 -7.68
N SER A 84 3.11 -6.03 -8.01
CA SER A 84 4.53 -5.89 -7.78
C SER A 84 5.41 -6.63 -8.77
N HIS A 85 6.66 -6.18 -8.92
CA HIS A 85 7.63 -6.99 -9.65
C HIS A 85 8.19 -8.09 -8.73
N ILE A 86 8.54 -7.75 -7.49
CA ILE A 86 8.99 -8.71 -6.48
C ILE A 86 8.21 -8.49 -5.18
N ALA A 87 7.68 -9.57 -4.60
CA ALA A 87 7.08 -9.54 -3.26
C ALA A 87 7.57 -10.68 -2.37
N SER A 88 8.00 -10.34 -1.16
CA SER A 88 8.37 -11.35 -0.16
C SER A 88 7.14 -11.88 0.58
N ALA A 89 6.29 -10.99 1.10
CA ALA A 89 5.05 -11.32 1.79
C ALA A 89 3.92 -10.36 1.39
N ALA A 90 2.78 -10.91 0.98
CA ALA A 90 1.57 -10.12 0.73
C ALA A 90 0.33 -10.81 1.29
N GLU A 91 -0.45 -10.08 2.06
CA GLU A 91 -1.78 -10.47 2.52
C GLU A 91 -2.83 -9.54 1.93
N ILE A 92 -3.76 -10.10 1.16
CA ILE A 92 -4.78 -9.34 0.46
C ILE A 92 -6.15 -9.87 0.84
N LYS A 93 -6.98 -8.99 1.39
CA LYS A 93 -8.32 -9.28 1.88
C LYS A 93 -9.33 -8.38 1.20
N GLY A 94 -10.24 -8.99 0.44
CA GLY A 94 -11.34 -8.26 -0.19
C GLY A 94 -12.33 -9.15 -0.89
N ILE A 95 -13.48 -8.58 -1.27
CA ILE A 95 -14.47 -9.28 -2.08
C ILE A 95 -13.90 -9.50 -3.49
N TYR A 96 -13.33 -8.43 -4.05
CA TYR A 96 -12.61 -8.42 -5.31
C TYR A 96 -11.12 -8.24 -5.02
N ALA A 97 -10.46 -9.34 -4.68
CA ALA A 97 -9.03 -9.38 -4.40
C ALA A 97 -8.23 -9.81 -5.63
N LEU A 98 -7.22 -9.02 -6.02
CA LEU A 98 -6.28 -9.34 -7.09
C LEU A 98 -4.84 -9.24 -6.59
N HIS A 99 -4.07 -10.27 -6.89
CA HIS A 99 -2.63 -10.28 -6.67
C HIS A 99 -1.91 -10.57 -7.97
N PHE A 100 -1.15 -9.59 -8.45
CA PHE A 100 -0.29 -9.72 -9.60
C PHE A 100 1.15 -9.45 -9.18
N THR A 101 1.97 -10.49 -9.18
CA THR A 101 3.38 -10.40 -8.83
C THR A 101 4.22 -11.22 -9.79
N HIS A 102 5.31 -10.66 -10.31
CA HIS A 102 6.21 -11.41 -11.20
C HIS A 102 7.03 -12.45 -10.44
N LEU A 103 7.59 -12.10 -9.28
CA LEU A 103 8.31 -13.02 -8.39
C LEU A 103 7.80 -12.92 -6.96
N ALA A 104 7.18 -13.99 -6.46
CA ALA A 104 6.61 -14.05 -5.11
C ALA A 104 7.26 -15.15 -4.28
N TYR A 105 7.61 -14.84 -3.02
CA TYR A 105 8.09 -15.84 -2.06
C TYR A 105 6.94 -16.40 -1.19
N ARG A 106 6.11 -15.52 -0.61
CA ARG A 106 4.86 -15.87 0.09
C ARG A 106 3.74 -14.91 -0.30
N GLY A 107 2.71 -15.42 -0.99
CA GLY A 107 1.48 -14.67 -1.26
C GLY A 107 0.27 -15.41 -0.70
N CYS A 108 -0.59 -14.70 0.01
CA CYS A 108 -1.90 -15.21 0.43
C CYS A 108 -3.00 -14.23 -0.02
N VAL A 109 -3.91 -14.71 -0.87
CA VAL A 109 -5.10 -13.96 -1.29
C VAL A 109 -6.30 -14.61 -0.62
N ASN A 110 -6.97 -13.88 0.26
CA ASN A 110 -8.15 -14.35 0.98
C ASN A 110 -9.37 -13.56 0.49
N PRO A 111 -10.14 -14.10 -0.47
CA PRO A 111 -11.42 -13.50 -0.83
C PRO A 111 -12.37 -13.60 0.38
N ALA A 112 -12.98 -12.48 0.75
CA ALA A 112 -14.06 -12.49 1.73
C ALA A 112 -15.33 -12.99 1.02
N LEU A 113 -15.89 -14.12 1.48
CA LEU A 113 -17.17 -14.68 1.04
C LEU A 113 -18.35 -13.83 1.55
#